data_AF-A0A7S1R7Z1-F1
#
_entry.id   AF-A0A7S1R7Z1-F1
#
_cell.length_a   1.000
_cell.length_b   1.000
_cell.length_c   1.000
_cell.angle_alpha   90.00
_cell.angle_beta   90.00
_cell.angle_gamma   90.00
#
_symmetry.space_group_name_H-M   'P 1'
#
loop_
_entity.id
_entity.type
_entity.pdbx_description
1 polymer ?
#
loop_
_entity_poly.entity_id
_entity_poly.type
_entity_poly.pdbx_seq_one_letter_code
_entity_poly.pdbx_strand_id
1 'polypeptide(L)'
;GFRRIQSVTFLLVGAASGIIGFAFAGFLGIYKYKHDHVLSGTNLRGEPFVSGRNFHPATVSEMVRDPASPEGKIFFAFCMLASISILVSAYPFSLSNVFIGHDHSRPVRV
;
A
#
# COMPACT_ATOMS: atom_id res chain seq x y z
N GLY A 1 -17.94 13.19 -19.42
CA GLY A 1 -18.60 12.56 -18.26
C GLY A 1 -18.02 11.18 -17.98
N PHE A 2 -18.29 10.21 -18.85
CA PHE A 2 -18.02 8.79 -18.61
C PHE A 2 -16.54 8.44 -18.30
N ARG A 3 -15.60 8.93 -19.10
CA ARG A 3 -14.15 8.72 -18.88
C ARG A 3 -13.65 9.23 -17.53
N ARG A 4 -14.18 10.37 -17.06
CA ARG A 4 -13.80 10.96 -15.78
C ARG A 4 -14.27 10.10 -14.61
N ILE A 5 -15.49 9.57 -14.67
CA ILE A 5 -16.03 8.66 -13.65
C ILE A 5 -15.19 7.38 -13.61
N GLN A 6 -14.90 6.79 -14.76
CA GLN A 6 -14.03 5.61 -14.86
C GLN A 6 -12.65 5.85 -14.23
N SER A 7 -12.01 6.98 -14.56
CA SER A 7 -10.72 7.36 -13.99
C SER A 7 -10.77 7.52 -12.46
N VAL A 8 -11.80 8.19 -11.92
CA VAL A 8 -11.97 8.34 -10.47
C VAL A 8 -12.18 6.98 -9.80
N THR A 9 -13.00 6.11 -10.38
CA THR A 9 -13.26 4.78 -9.82
C THR A 9 -12.00 3.94 -9.75
N PHE A 10 -11.21 3.85 -10.82
CA PHE A 10 -9.96 3.09 -10.82
C PHE A 10 -8.92 3.68 -9.86
N LEU A 11 -8.85 5.00 -9.73
CA LEU A 11 -7.97 5.66 -8.76
C LEU A 11 -8.39 5.32 -7.32
N LEU A 12 -9.69 5.38 -7.02
CA LEU A 12 -10.23 5.06 -5.69
C LEU A 12 -9.98 3.59 -5.35
N VAL A 13 -10.25 2.67 -6.28
CA VAL A 13 -9.98 1.23 -6.10
C VAL A 13 -8.50 0.97 -5.89
N GLY A 14 -7.63 1.64 -6.66
CA GLY A 14 -6.18 1.54 -6.51
C GLY A 14 -5.71 2.03 -5.13
N ALA A 15 -6.17 3.20 -4.70
CA ALA A 15 -5.84 3.73 -3.38
C ALA A 15 -6.36 2.84 -2.24
N ALA A 16 -7.61 2.39 -2.32
CA ALA A 16 -8.21 1.52 -1.32
C ALA A 16 -7.48 0.18 -1.21
N SER A 17 -7.13 -0.44 -2.34
CA SER A 17 -6.37 -1.71 -2.35
C SER A 17 -4.99 -1.56 -1.73
N GLY A 18 -4.28 -0.45 -1.97
CA GLY A 18 -3.00 -0.16 -1.31
C GLY A 18 -3.13 -0.01 0.21
N ILE A 19 -4.13 0.74 0.69
CA ILE A 19 -4.40 0.91 2.13
C ILE A 19 -4.77 -0.43 2.78
N ILE A 20 -5.62 -1.23 2.13
CA ILE A 20 -6.02 -2.56 2.59
C ILE A 20 -4.80 -3.47 2.67
N GLY A 21 -3.93 -3.48 1.64
CA GLY A 21 -2.70 -4.26 1.65
C GLY A 21 -1.77 -3.92 2.82
N PHE A 22 -1.60 -2.62 3.10
CA PHE A 22 -0.81 -2.16 4.24
C PHE A 22 -1.43 -2.58 5.58
N ALA A 23 -2.75 -2.44 5.73
CA ALA A 23 -3.47 -2.84 6.94
C ALA A 23 -3.39 -4.35 7.19
N PHE A 24 -3.55 -5.17 6.15
CA PHE A 24 -3.45 -6.64 6.25
C PHE A 24 -2.03 -7.08 6.63
N ALA A 25 -1.00 -6.51 6.00
CA ALA A 25 0.38 -6.80 6.37
C ALA A 25 0.64 -6.44 7.84
N GLY A 26 0.23 -5.24 8.27
CA GLY A 26 0.35 -4.79 9.66
C GLY A 26 -0.39 -5.69 10.65
N PHE A 27 -1.61 -6.13 10.32
CA PHE A 27 -2.38 -7.07 11.13
C PHE A 27 -1.65 -8.40 11.31
N LEU A 28 -1.12 -8.98 10.23
CA LEU A 28 -0.33 -10.22 10.29
C LEU A 28 0.93 -10.05 11.13
N GLY A 29 1.61 -8.91 11.01
CA GLY A 29 2.77 -8.57 11.84
C GLY A 29 2.45 -8.56 13.33
N ILE A 30 1.35 -7.90 13.72
CA ILE A 30 0.88 -7.87 15.11
C ILE A 30 0.45 -9.27 15.58
N TYR A 31 -0.23 -10.03 14.72
CA TYR A 31 -0.65 -11.40 15.03
C TYR A 31 0.54 -12.31 15.30
N LYS A 32 1.55 -12.29 14.43
CA LYS A 32 2.81 -13.03 14.62
C LYS A 32 3.54 -12.57 15.87
N TYR A 33 3.62 -11.27 16.14
CA TYR A 33 4.25 -10.76 17.36
C TYR A 33 3.60 -11.30 18.64
N LYS A 34 2.27 -11.48 18.63
CA LYS A 34 1.53 -12.00 19.81
C LYS A 34 1.61 -13.52 19.97
N HIS A 35 1.61 -14.26 18.87
CA HIS A 35 1.49 -15.72 18.91
C HIS A 35 2.81 -16.47 18.69
N ASP A 36 3.84 -15.81 18.15
CA ASP A 36 5.10 -16.45 17.80
C ASP A 36 6.22 -16.03 18.76
N HIS A 37 6.31 -16.72 19.89
CA HIS A 37 7.25 -16.42 20.98
C HIS A 37 8.72 -16.64 20.60
N VAL A 38 9.01 -17.45 19.57
CA VAL A 38 10.38 -17.76 19.13
C VAL A 38 10.94 -16.61 18.28
N LEU A 39 10.13 -16.10 17.34
CA LEU A 39 10.48 -14.97 16.49
C LEU A 39 10.44 -13.63 17.23
N SER A 40 9.50 -13.47 18.17
CA SER A 40 9.44 -12.28 19.02
C SER A 40 10.44 -12.32 20.18
N GLY A 41 11.10 -13.45 20.45
CA GLY A 41 11.97 -13.61 21.62
C GLY A 41 13.46 -13.40 21.35
N THR A 42 13.90 -13.28 20.09
CA THR A 42 15.33 -13.27 19.72
C THR A 42 15.83 -11.90 19.25
N ASN A 43 17.06 -11.54 19.63
CA ASN A 43 17.74 -10.31 19.27
C ASN A 43 18.39 -10.40 17.87
N LEU A 44 19.01 -9.32 17.40
CA LEU A 44 19.71 -9.28 16.10
C LEU A 44 20.89 -10.27 16.00
N ARG A 45 21.37 -10.80 17.13
CA ARG A 45 22.42 -11.83 17.21
C ARG A 45 21.84 -13.25 17.28
N GLY A 46 20.52 -13.40 17.23
CA GLY A 46 19.81 -14.68 17.36
C GLY A 46 19.70 -15.19 18.80
N GLU A 47 20.13 -14.41 19.80
CA GLU A 47 20.06 -14.80 21.21
C GLU A 47 18.71 -14.38 21.81
N PRO A 48 18.14 -15.16 22.74
CA PRO A 48 16.90 -14.78 23.40
C PRO A 48 17.09 -13.52 24.26
N PHE A 49 16.11 -12.61 24.25
CA PHE A 49 16.05 -11.49 25.18
C PHE A 49 15.87 -11.99 26.62
N VAL A 50 16.49 -11.31 27.59
CA VAL A 50 16.32 -11.61 29.02
C VAL A 50 14.86 -11.51 29.48
N SER A 51 14.09 -10.62 28.85
CA SER A 51 12.64 -10.47 29.03
C SER A 51 11.80 -11.57 28.35
N GLY A 52 12.42 -12.41 27.51
CA GLY A 52 11.75 -13.37 26.63
C GLY A 52 10.91 -12.74 25.52
N ARG A 53 10.97 -11.41 25.34
CA ARG A 53 10.16 -10.66 24.37
C ARG A 53 10.92 -9.45 23.81
N ASN A 54 10.72 -9.21 22.52
CA ASN A 54 11.18 -8.03 21.80
C ASN A 54 10.54 -6.77 22.38
N PHE A 55 11.29 -5.67 22.38
CA PHE A 55 10.80 -4.39 22.91
C PHE A 55 9.77 -3.73 21.98
N HIS A 56 9.90 -3.94 20.67
CA HIS A 56 9.00 -3.38 19.66
C HIS A 56 8.57 -4.45 18.64
N PRO A 57 7.32 -4.38 18.14
CA PRO A 57 6.91 -5.17 16.99
C PRO A 57 7.70 -4.72 15.76
N ALA A 58 7.97 -5.67 14.85
CA ALA A 58 8.60 -5.36 13.57
C ALA A 58 7.78 -4.34 12.78
N THR A 59 8.46 -3.41 12.10
CA THR A 59 7.81 -2.45 11.22
C THR A 59 7.34 -3.14 9.95
N VAL A 60 6.31 -2.58 9.29
CA VAL A 60 5.82 -3.13 8.01
C VAL A 60 6.95 -3.21 6.97
N SER A 61 7.84 -2.21 6.94
CA SER A 61 9.03 -2.18 6.08
C SER A 61 9.99 -3.35 6.32
N GLU A 62 10.16 -3.78 7.56
CA GLU A 62 11.01 -4.94 7.89
C GLU A 62 10.33 -6.24 7.55
N MET A 63 9.02 -6.33 7.78
CA MET A 63 8.22 -7.52 7.46
C MET A 63 8.18 -7.81 5.97
N VAL A 64 8.04 -6.77 5.14
CA VAL A 64 7.98 -6.91 3.68
C VAL A 64 9.35 -6.97 3.01
N ARG A 65 10.44 -6.87 3.79
CA ARG A 65 11.81 -7.01 3.29
C ARG A 65 12.07 -8.40 2.72
N ASP A 66 11.48 -9.43 3.34
CA ASP A 66 11.55 -10.79 2.82
C ASP A 66 10.36 -11.06 1.89
N PRO A 67 10.57 -11.14 0.56
CA PRO A 67 9.49 -11.41 -0.40
C PRO A 67 8.97 -12.85 -0.32
N ALA A 68 9.69 -13.77 0.33
CA ALA A 68 9.22 -15.14 0.52
C ALA A 68 8.19 -15.24 1.66
N SER A 69 8.20 -14.28 2.60
CA SER A 69 7.29 -14.21 3.74
C SER A 69 5.82 -14.05 3.32
N PRO A 70 4.85 -14.58 4.08
CA PRO A 70 3.43 -14.37 3.82
C PRO A 70 3.03 -12.88 3.78
N GLU A 71 3.61 -12.07 4.68
CA GLU A 71 3.35 -10.63 4.76
C GLU A 71 3.83 -9.92 3.50
N GLY A 72 5.06 -10.23 3.06
CA GLY A 72 5.65 -9.68 1.84
C GLY A 72 4.84 -10.03 0.59
N LYS A 73 4.41 -11.29 0.46
CA LYS A 73 3.59 -11.74 -0.69
C LYS A 73 2.25 -11.02 -0.77
N ILE A 74 1.54 -10.91 0.36
CA ILE A 74 0.23 -10.26 0.41
C ILE A 74 0.38 -8.75 0.13
N PHE A 75 1.33 -8.09 0.79
CA PHE A 75 1.59 -6.68 0.56
C PHE A 75 1.93 -6.39 -0.91
N PHE A 76 2.82 -7.20 -1.50
CA PHE A 76 3.19 -7.07 -2.91
C PHE A 76 1.99 -7.25 -3.85
N ALA A 77 1.15 -8.26 -3.62
CA ALA A 77 -0.03 -8.50 -4.44
C ALA A 77 -1.00 -7.30 -4.44
N PHE A 78 -1.28 -6.74 -3.26
CA PHE A 78 -2.13 -5.55 -3.14
C PHE A 78 -1.48 -4.31 -3.75
N CYS A 79 -0.19 -4.08 -3.56
CA CYS A 79 0.53 -2.97 -4.18
C CYS A 79 0.56 -3.09 -5.71
N MET A 80 0.70 -4.30 -6.24
CA MET A 80 0.66 -4.53 -7.68
C MET A 80 -0.73 -4.22 -8.25
N LEU A 81 -1.79 -4.70 -7.59
CA LEU A 81 -3.17 -4.39 -7.97
C LEU A 81 -3.48 -2.89 -7.89
N ALA A 82 -3.00 -2.23 -6.83
CA ALA A 82 -3.11 -0.79 -6.64
C ALA A 82 -2.43 -0.04 -7.79
N SER A 83 -1.20 -0.43 -8.13
CA SER A 83 -0.40 0.18 -9.18
C SER A 83 -1.06 0.03 -10.55
N ILE A 84 -1.54 -1.17 -10.90
CA ILE A 84 -2.26 -1.41 -12.16
C ILE A 84 -3.52 -0.55 -12.23
N SER A 85 -4.30 -0.49 -11.14
CA SER A 85 -5.53 0.32 -11.08
C SER A 85 -5.23 1.81 -11.26
N ILE A 86 -4.17 2.32 -10.63
CA ILE A 86 -3.73 3.71 -10.78
C ILE A 86 -3.24 3.99 -12.21
N LEU A 87 -2.48 3.08 -12.83
CA LEU A 87 -2.02 3.25 -14.21
C LEU A 87 -3.20 3.24 -15.21
N VAL A 88 -4.12 2.29 -15.06
CA VAL A 88 -5.32 2.16 -15.93
C VAL A 88 -6.30 3.31 -15.71
N SER A 89 -6.29 3.95 -14.54
CA SER A 89 -7.11 5.14 -14.30
C SER A 89 -6.84 6.28 -15.29
N ALA A 90 -5.66 6.29 -15.94
CA ALA A 90 -5.20 7.40 -16.78
C ALA A 90 -5.35 8.76 -16.07
N TYR A 91 -5.21 8.74 -14.74
CA TYR A 91 -5.40 9.89 -13.85
C TYR A 91 -4.70 11.16 -14.36
N PRO A 92 -3.41 11.14 -14.79
CA PRO A 92 -2.73 12.35 -15.25
C PRO A 92 -3.38 13.04 -16.45
N PHE A 93 -4.05 12.26 -17.31
CA PHE A 93 -4.65 12.74 -18.55
C PHE A 93 -6.14 13.10 -18.40
N SER A 94 -6.84 12.42 -17.49
CA SER A 94 -8.28 12.58 -17.30
C SER A 94 -8.64 13.46 -16.10
N LEU A 95 -7.71 13.62 -15.14
CA LEU A 95 -7.90 14.30 -13.86
C LEU A 95 -6.67 15.19 -13.61
N SER A 96 -6.54 16.27 -14.38
CA SER A 96 -5.51 17.28 -14.13
C SER A 96 -5.84 18.04 -12.85
N ASN A 97 -5.01 17.89 -11.82
CA ASN A 97 -5.10 18.68 -10.58
C ASN A 97 -4.55 20.12 -10.74
N VAL A 98 -3.84 20.38 -11.84
CA VAL A 98 -3.23 21.67 -12.15
C VAL A 98 -3.95 22.26 -13.34
N PHE A 99 -4.44 23.49 -13.19
CA PHE A 99 -5.02 24.26 -14.28
C PHE A 99 -3.88 24.75 -15.19
N ILE A 100 -3.81 24.23 -16.43
CA ILE A 100 -2.75 24.58 -17.39
C ILE A 100 -3.21 25.71 -18.35
N GLY A 101 -4.26 26.46 -17.98
CA GLY A 101 -4.86 27.48 -18.84
C GLY A 101 -6.08 26.97 -19.62
N HIS A 102 -6.80 27.88 -20.29
CA HIS A 102 -7.89 27.50 -21.18
C HIS A 102 -7.31 26.75 -22.39
N ASP A 103 -7.68 25.48 -22.56
CA ASP A 103 -7.56 24.78 -23.84
C ASP A 103 -8.16 25.70 -24.91
N HIS A 104 -7.34 26.14 -25.87
CA HIS A 104 -7.68 27.13 -26.91
C HIS A 104 -8.73 26.64 -27.93
N SER A 105 -9.49 25.59 -27.61
CA SER A 105 -10.43 24.90 -28.50
C SER A 105 -11.90 25.09 -28.13
N ARG A 106 -12.24 25.95 -27.16
CA ARG A 106 -13.64 26.31 -26.89
C ARG A 106 -13.88 27.82 -27.03
N PRO A 107 -14.73 28.27 -27.96
CA PRO A 107 -15.12 29.67 -28.03
C PRO A 107 -15.90 30.02 -26.77
N VAL A 108 -15.40 31.02 -26.04
CA VAL A 108 -16.08 31.65 -24.92
C VAL A 108 -17.34 32.31 -25.47
N ARG A 109 -18.52 31.83 -25.08
CA ARG A 109 -19.75 32.62 -25.24
C ARG A 109 -19.76 33.65 -24.13
N VAL A 110 -19.56 34.90 -24.53
CA VAL A 110 -19.83 36.11 -23.74
C VAL A 110 -21.33 36.27 -23.55
#